data_AF-A0A662TPH9-F1
#
_entry.id   AF-A0A662TPH9-F1
#
_cell.length_a   1.000
_cell.length_b   1.000
_cell.length_c   1.000
_cell.angle_alpha   90.00
_cell.angle_beta   90.00
_cell.angle_gamma   90.00
#
_symmetry.space_group_name_H-M   'P 1'
#
loop_
_entity.id
_entity.type
_entity.pdbx_description
1 polymer ?
#
loop_
_entity_poly.entity_id
_entity_poly.type
_entity_poly.pdbx_seq_one_letter_code
_entity_poly.pdbx_strand_id
1 'polypeptide(L)'
;MIGQKEANSKFSMEFVIRVSERPTPLNEVAIRYPRQIQALLSNISSYDREAIYIVFLNSRDQVLGTELHTIGTINSCVAYHRELARSVLLKNATSIVLAHNHPSGCLIPSSDDLCLTREIYLMMELIGVELLDHVIVGEKDFYSIAEHHPEVFDSRNPWLREQRREIIKNQRKRRIKNEKKQAKSKR
;
A
#
# COMPACT_ATOMS: atom_id res chain seq x y z
N MET A 1 -31.39 6.60 35.96
CA MET A 1 -31.21 5.23 35.43
C MET A 1 -31.45 5.32 33.92
N ILE A 2 -30.38 5.42 33.13
CA ILE A 2 -29.86 4.32 32.27
C ILE A 2 -31.00 3.78 31.40
N GLY A 3 -31.17 4.15 30.13
CA GLY A 3 -30.17 4.19 29.08
C GLY A 3 -30.11 2.82 28.40
N GLN A 4 -31.07 2.51 27.52
CA GLN A 4 -30.90 1.46 26.51
C GLN A 4 -30.88 2.11 25.13
N LYS A 5 -29.67 2.18 24.59
CA LYS A 5 -29.35 2.62 23.25
C LYS A 5 -29.90 1.60 22.25
N GLU A 6 -30.69 2.10 21.31
CA GLU A 6 -30.91 1.47 20.02
C GLU A 6 -29.55 1.23 19.35
N ALA A 7 -29.12 -0.03 19.30
CA ALA A 7 -28.01 -0.45 18.46
C ALA A 7 -28.60 -0.84 17.11
N ASN A 8 -28.87 0.16 16.26
CA ASN A 8 -29.06 -0.12 14.85
C ASN A 8 -28.59 1.02 13.95
N SER A 9 -27.86 0.62 12.91
CA SER A 9 -27.34 1.39 11.79
C SER A 9 -26.19 2.37 12.09
N LYS A 10 -25.00 2.02 11.58
CA LYS A 10 -24.02 2.95 10.98
C LYS A 10 -22.83 2.16 10.43
N PHE A 11 -23.09 1.37 9.39
CA PHE A 11 -22.04 1.05 8.41
C PHE A 11 -22.50 1.57 7.05
N SER A 12 -22.62 2.89 6.98
CA SER A 12 -22.60 3.60 5.71
C SER A 12 -21.16 3.57 5.22
N MET A 13 -20.84 2.56 4.42
CA MET A 13 -19.60 2.45 3.68
C MET A 13 -19.60 3.51 2.57
N GLU A 14 -19.42 4.76 2.97
CA GLU A 14 -19.16 5.84 2.05
C GLU A 14 -17.70 5.66 1.62
N PHE A 15 -17.48 5.17 0.41
CA PHE A 15 -16.18 5.17 -0.25
C PHE A 15 -15.81 6.64 -0.53
N VAL A 16 -15.46 7.36 0.53
CA VAL A 16 -14.94 8.71 0.43
C VAL A 16 -13.50 8.51 -0.01
N ILE A 17 -13.23 8.68 -1.31
CA ILE A 17 -11.92 9.14 -1.74
C ILE A 17 -11.78 10.52 -1.09
N ARG A 18 -11.31 10.53 0.15
CA ARG A 18 -11.00 11.75 0.86
C ARG A 18 -9.69 12.20 0.25
N VAL A 19 -9.80 12.92 -0.87
CA VAL A 19 -8.81 13.94 -1.19
C VAL A 19 -8.91 14.93 -0.03
N SER A 20 -8.21 14.64 1.05
CA SER A 20 -8.14 15.49 2.23
C SER A 20 -7.53 16.81 1.79
N GLU A 21 -8.37 17.79 1.47
CA GLU A 21 -7.97 19.19 1.25
C GLU A 21 -7.70 19.93 2.58
N ARG A 22 -7.47 19.19 3.67
CA ARG A 22 -6.99 19.77 4.91
C ARG A 22 -5.63 19.15 5.23
N PRO A 23 -4.54 19.95 5.28
CA PRO A 23 -3.34 19.49 5.93
C PRO A 23 -3.71 19.22 7.38
N THR A 24 -3.74 17.96 7.77
CA THR A 24 -3.65 17.62 9.19
C THR A 24 -2.33 18.22 9.70
N PRO A 25 -2.25 18.66 10.98
CA PRO A 25 -1.03 19.23 11.54
C PRO A 25 0.18 18.26 11.55
N LEU A 26 0.01 17.03 11.04
CA LEU A 26 1.07 16.06 10.74
C LEU A 26 2.00 16.48 9.60
N ASN A 27 1.66 17.52 8.83
CA ASN A 27 2.47 18.00 7.69
C ASN A 27 3.92 18.41 8.05
N GLU A 28 4.25 18.53 9.34
CA GLU A 28 5.59 18.95 9.78
C GLU A 28 6.47 17.81 10.31
N VAL A 29 5.90 16.64 10.64
CA VAL A 29 6.67 15.54 11.25
C VAL A 29 7.11 14.55 10.18
N ALA A 30 8.42 14.53 9.92
CA ALA A 30 9.02 13.51 9.07
C ALA A 30 8.93 12.13 9.72
N ILE A 31 8.54 11.12 8.95
CA ILE A 31 8.63 9.71 9.34
C ILE A 31 10.10 9.30 9.28
N ARG A 32 10.64 8.85 10.42
CA ARG A 32 12.01 8.37 10.56
C ARG A 32 12.06 6.92 11.04
N TYR A 33 11.03 6.47 11.75
CA TYR A 33 10.97 5.14 12.36
C TYR A 33 9.60 4.49 12.14
N PRO A 34 9.53 3.16 11.97
CA PRO A 34 8.25 2.46 11.77
C PRO A 34 7.27 2.63 12.94
N ARG A 35 7.77 2.89 14.16
CA ARG A 35 6.94 3.26 15.33
C ARG A 35 6.03 4.47 15.06
N GLN A 36 6.47 5.42 14.24
CA GLN A 36 5.62 6.57 13.88
C GLN A 36 4.45 6.15 12.99
N ILE A 37 4.62 5.12 12.15
CA ILE A 37 3.56 4.54 11.33
C ILE A 37 2.54 3.80 12.21
N GLN A 38 3.02 3.00 13.17
CA GLN A 38 2.17 2.36 14.17
C GLN A 38 1.34 3.40 14.94
N ALA A 39 1.95 4.49 15.40
CA ALA A 39 1.26 5.55 16.12
C ALA A 39 0.24 6.30 15.23
N LEU A 40 0.59 6.53 13.96
CA LEU A 40 -0.29 7.21 12.99
C LEU A 40 -1.53 6.38 12.66
N LEU A 41 -1.39 5.05 12.62
CA LEU A 41 -2.43 4.11 12.20
C LEU A 41 -2.91 3.22 13.35
N SER A 42 -2.71 3.60 14.62
CA SER A 42 -2.97 2.71 15.76
C SER A 42 -4.42 2.22 15.84
N ASN A 43 -5.36 2.95 15.23
CA ASN A 43 -6.77 2.59 15.17
C ASN A 43 -7.07 1.37 14.27
N ILE A 44 -6.18 1.01 13.34
CA ILE A 44 -6.43 -0.11 12.42
C ILE A 44 -6.25 -1.47 13.12
N SER A 45 -5.50 -1.52 14.22
CA SER A 45 -5.27 -2.76 14.97
C SER A 45 -6.54 -3.32 15.60
N SER A 46 -7.58 -2.50 15.81
CA SER A 46 -8.87 -2.94 16.35
C SER A 46 -9.85 -3.40 15.27
N TYR A 47 -9.47 -3.44 14.00
CA TYR A 47 -10.35 -3.87 12.92
C TYR A 47 -10.53 -5.39 12.95
N ASP A 48 -11.75 -5.83 12.68
CA ASP A 48 -12.15 -7.25 12.63
C ASP A 48 -11.78 -7.95 11.31
N ARG A 49 -11.23 -7.19 10.36
CA ARG A 49 -10.73 -7.63 9.06
C ARG A 49 -9.39 -6.98 8.79
N GLU A 50 -8.61 -7.60 7.92
CA GLU A 50 -7.36 -7.00 7.43
C GLU A 50 -7.68 -5.76 6.59
N ALA A 51 -7.02 -4.65 6.89
CA ALA A 51 -7.12 -3.41 6.16
C ALA A 51 -5.73 -2.94 5.75
N ILE A 52 -5.51 -2.80 4.45
CA ILE A 52 -4.28 -2.23 3.91
C ILE A 52 -4.43 -0.72 3.82
N TYR A 53 -3.51 -0.01 4.44
CA TYR A 53 -3.34 1.43 4.36
C TYR A 53 -2.07 1.79 3.60
N ILE A 54 -2.11 2.95 2.94
CA ILE A 54 -0.96 3.59 2.34
C ILE A 54 -0.72 4.91 3.06
N VAL A 55 0.50 5.14 3.50
CA VAL A 55 0.98 6.43 3.98
C VAL A 55 1.77 7.08 2.85
N PHE A 56 1.32 8.24 2.39
CA PHE A 56 1.97 8.99 1.31
C PHE A 56 2.94 10.00 1.90
N LEU A 57 4.16 10.05 1.36
CA LEU A 57 5.22 10.91 1.84
C LEU A 57 5.77 11.81 0.73
N ASN A 58 6.20 13.00 1.11
CA ASN A 58 6.95 13.91 0.23
C ASN A 58 8.46 13.63 0.28
N SER A 59 9.25 14.42 -0.46
CA SER A 59 10.71 14.24 -0.57
C SER A 59 11.49 14.53 0.73
N ARG A 60 10.81 14.96 1.79
CA ARG A 60 11.34 15.17 3.13
C ARG A 60 10.78 14.16 4.14
N ASP A 61 10.18 13.08 3.65
CA ASP A 61 9.50 12.03 4.41
C ASP A 61 8.34 12.55 5.27
N GLN A 62 7.75 13.70 4.92
CA GLN A 62 6.60 14.25 5.64
C GLN A 62 5.31 13.68 5.08
N VAL A 63 4.36 13.40 5.98
CA VAL A 63 3.08 12.78 5.64
C VAL A 63 2.20 13.74 4.83
N LEU A 64 1.94 13.37 3.57
CA LEU A 64 0.96 14.01 2.68
C LEU A 64 -0.47 13.55 2.98
N GLY A 65 -0.60 12.36 3.56
CA GLY A 65 -1.87 11.79 4.00
C GLY A 65 -1.82 10.28 4.10
N THR A 66 -2.93 9.69 4.52
CA THR A 66 -3.14 8.24 4.60
C THR A 66 -4.40 7.85 3.86
N GLU A 67 -4.40 6.68 3.23
CA GLU A 67 -5.57 6.15 2.51
C GLU A 67 -5.76 4.67 2.85
N LEU A 68 -7.01 4.29 3.13
CA LEU A 68 -7.43 2.90 3.17
C LEU A 68 -7.49 2.40 1.72
N HIS A 69 -6.55 1.55 1.35
CA HIS A 69 -6.45 1.01 0.00
C HIS A 69 -7.44 -0.12 -0.23
N THR A 70 -7.50 -1.08 0.70
CA THR A 70 -8.39 -2.23 0.56
C THR A 70 -8.73 -2.82 1.92
N ILE A 71 -9.96 -3.33 2.07
CA ILE A 71 -10.37 -4.18 3.19
C ILE A 71 -10.49 -5.60 2.65
N GLY A 72 -9.74 -6.51 3.27
CA GLY A 72 -9.67 -7.91 2.93
C GLY A 72 -10.69 -8.77 3.67
N THR A 73 -10.35 -10.05 3.74
CA THR A 73 -11.03 -11.03 4.58
C THR A 73 -10.40 -11.04 5.98
N ILE A 74 -10.68 -12.07 6.77
CA ILE A 74 -10.07 -12.27 8.09
C ILE A 74 -8.58 -12.62 7.98
N ASN A 75 -8.15 -13.25 6.86
CA ASN A 75 -6.83 -13.87 6.72
C ASN A 75 -6.00 -13.36 5.53
N SER A 76 -6.57 -12.47 4.71
CA SER A 76 -5.86 -11.98 3.52
C SER A 76 -6.53 -10.73 2.95
N CYS A 77 -5.72 -9.83 2.42
CA CYS A 77 -6.17 -8.70 1.61
C CYS A 77 -5.51 -8.71 0.22
N VAL A 78 -6.23 -8.20 -0.79
CA VAL A 78 -5.72 -8.07 -2.16
C VAL A 78 -5.40 -6.60 -2.43
N ALA A 79 -4.19 -6.26 -2.84
CA ALA A 79 -3.93 -4.90 -3.31
C ALA A 79 -4.26 -4.75 -4.80
N TYR A 80 -5.18 -3.84 -5.10
CA TYR A 80 -5.44 -3.46 -6.48
C TYR A 80 -4.37 -2.48 -6.98
N HIS A 81 -3.37 -3.02 -7.66
CA HIS A 81 -2.16 -2.31 -8.10
C HIS A 81 -2.43 -1.02 -8.90
N ARG A 82 -3.46 -0.99 -9.76
CA ARG A 82 -3.77 0.18 -10.60
C ARG A 82 -4.29 1.33 -9.76
N GLU A 83 -5.11 1.03 -8.78
CA GLU A 83 -5.72 1.95 -7.83
C GLU A 83 -4.63 2.49 -6.91
N LEU A 84 -3.72 1.63 -6.44
CA LEU A 84 -2.56 2.04 -5.65
C LEU A 84 -1.69 3.04 -6.43
N ALA A 85 -1.31 2.69 -7.66
CA ALA A 85 -0.52 3.58 -8.51
C ALA A 85 -1.24 4.91 -8.79
N ARG A 86 -2.57 4.87 -9.00
CA ARG A 86 -3.37 6.08 -9.18
C ARG A 86 -3.31 6.97 -7.94
N SER A 87 -3.53 6.43 -6.75
CA SER A 87 -3.54 7.19 -5.50
C SER A 87 -2.18 7.82 -5.21
N VAL A 88 -1.10 7.05 -5.38
CA VAL A 88 0.28 7.54 -5.25
C VAL A 88 0.55 8.74 -6.16
N LEU A 89 0.19 8.64 -7.44
CA LEU A 89 0.40 9.71 -8.42
C LEU A 89 -0.46 10.94 -8.13
N LEU A 90 -1.74 10.75 -7.76
CA LEU A 90 -2.65 11.86 -7.43
C LEU A 90 -2.23 12.62 -6.17
N LYS A 91 -1.57 11.94 -5.23
CA LYS A 91 -1.05 12.55 -4.00
C LYS A 91 0.30 13.23 -4.19
N ASN A 92 0.92 13.13 -5.37
CA ASN A 92 2.30 13.58 -5.63
C ASN A 92 3.30 13.01 -4.62
N ALA A 93 3.11 11.75 -4.22
CA ALA A 93 4.00 11.09 -3.27
C ALA A 93 5.33 10.75 -3.95
N THR A 94 6.44 11.06 -3.28
CA THR A 94 7.78 10.62 -3.73
C THR A 94 8.15 9.28 -3.11
N SER A 95 7.55 8.96 -1.97
CA SER A 95 7.71 7.69 -1.28
C SER A 95 6.41 7.31 -0.55
N ILE A 96 6.27 6.02 -0.24
CA ILE A 96 5.14 5.48 0.51
C ILE A 96 5.60 4.49 1.58
N VAL A 97 4.75 4.29 2.58
CA VAL A 97 4.78 3.13 3.48
C VAL A 97 3.46 2.39 3.36
N LEU A 98 3.53 1.07 3.19
CA LEU A 98 2.37 0.20 3.34
C LEU A 98 2.17 -0.13 4.81
N ALA A 99 0.91 -0.28 5.23
CA ALA A 99 0.61 -0.81 6.55
C ALA A 99 -0.63 -1.69 6.52
N HIS A 100 -0.67 -2.74 7.32
CA HIS A 100 -1.90 -3.50 7.55
C HIS A 100 -2.00 -4.01 8.98
N ASN A 101 -3.22 -4.35 9.40
CA ASN A 101 -3.44 -5.11 10.63
C ASN A 101 -3.70 -6.59 10.31
N HIS A 102 -3.39 -7.45 11.27
CA HIS A 102 -3.97 -8.79 11.35
C HIS A 102 -5.01 -8.81 12.47
N PRO A 103 -6.27 -9.21 12.22
CA PRO A 103 -7.30 -9.34 13.26
C PRO A 103 -6.92 -10.30 14.39
N SER A 104 -6.03 -11.26 14.10
CA SER A 104 -5.47 -12.20 15.08
C SER A 104 -4.54 -11.54 16.11
N GLY A 105 -4.06 -10.32 15.83
CA GLY A 105 -3.01 -9.65 16.61
C GLY A 105 -1.60 -10.18 16.36
N CYS A 106 -1.41 -11.18 15.49
CA CYS A 106 -0.09 -11.66 15.10
C CYS A 106 0.64 -10.60 14.28
N LEU A 107 1.88 -10.28 14.64
CA LEU A 107 2.70 -9.30 13.92
C LEU A 107 3.65 -9.93 12.90
N ILE A 108 3.72 -11.26 12.83
CA ILE A 108 4.60 -11.95 11.89
C ILE A 108 3.95 -11.92 10.50
N PRO A 109 4.67 -11.47 9.45
CA PRO A 109 4.14 -11.45 8.09
C PRO A 109 3.92 -12.88 7.58
N SER A 110 2.83 -13.06 6.83
CA SER A 110 2.59 -14.26 6.04
C SER A 110 3.48 -14.29 4.79
N SER A 111 3.53 -15.44 4.11
CA SER A 111 4.17 -15.54 2.79
C SER A 111 3.53 -14.60 1.77
N ASP A 112 2.23 -14.38 1.90
CA ASP A 112 1.44 -13.57 0.97
C ASP A 112 1.73 -12.09 1.19
N ASP A 113 1.96 -11.65 2.43
CA ASP A 113 2.41 -10.30 2.75
C ASP A 113 3.78 -10.01 2.12
N LEU A 114 4.72 -10.95 2.25
CA LEU A 114 6.04 -10.80 1.64
C LEU A 114 5.95 -10.79 0.10
N CYS A 115 5.07 -11.61 -0.48
CA CYS A 115 4.83 -11.63 -1.92
C CYS A 115 4.26 -10.29 -2.40
N LEU A 116 3.20 -9.81 -1.74
CA LEU A 116 2.55 -8.54 -2.02
C LEU A 116 3.52 -7.37 -1.90
N THR A 117 4.36 -7.37 -0.86
CA THR A 117 5.38 -6.34 -0.66
C THR A 117 6.35 -6.29 -1.83
N ARG A 118 6.83 -7.44 -2.32
CA ARG A 118 7.73 -7.51 -3.48
C ARG A 118 7.06 -6.99 -4.77
N GLU A 119 5.79 -7.33 -4.98
CA GLU A 119 5.04 -6.86 -6.15
C GLU A 119 4.85 -5.34 -6.12
N ILE A 120 4.48 -4.78 -4.97
CA ILE A 120 4.30 -3.34 -4.82
C ILE A 120 5.64 -2.61 -4.89
N TYR A 121 6.69 -3.13 -4.26
CA TYR A 121 8.05 -2.58 -4.36
C TYR A 121 8.48 -2.45 -5.82
N LEU A 122 8.32 -3.53 -6.60
CA LEU A 122 8.62 -3.52 -8.03
C LEU A 122 7.81 -2.48 -8.79
N MET A 123 6.51 -2.39 -8.52
CA MET A 123 5.64 -1.43 -9.18
C MET A 123 6.03 0.01 -8.86
N MET A 124 6.32 0.32 -7.60
CA MET A 124 6.74 1.65 -7.14
C MET A 124 8.04 2.07 -7.83
N GLU A 125 9.04 1.19 -7.88
CA GLU A 125 10.28 1.46 -8.59
C GLU A 125 10.05 1.76 -10.09
N LEU A 126 9.10 1.07 -10.74
CA LEU A 126 8.78 1.31 -12.16
C LEU A 126 8.16 2.68 -12.42
N ILE A 127 7.49 3.28 -11.44
CA ILE A 127 6.87 4.61 -11.54
C ILE A 127 7.71 5.71 -10.87
N GLY A 128 8.90 5.37 -10.35
CA GLY A 128 9.81 6.33 -9.73
C GLY A 128 9.38 6.78 -8.33
N VAL A 129 8.68 5.92 -7.59
CA VAL A 129 8.28 6.14 -6.20
C VAL A 129 8.96 5.10 -5.32
N GLU A 130 9.39 5.49 -4.12
CA GLU A 130 10.04 4.57 -3.19
C GLU A 130 9.02 3.92 -2.25
N LEU A 131 9.06 2.60 -2.09
CA LEU A 131 8.36 1.92 -0.99
C LEU A 131 9.37 1.78 0.16
N LEU A 132 9.24 2.61 1.19
CA LEU A 132 10.19 2.66 2.31
C LEU A 132 10.03 1.46 3.25
N ASP A 133 8.79 1.03 3.49
CA ASP A 133 8.50 -0.06 4.40
C ASP A 133 7.10 -0.66 4.14
N HIS A 134 6.88 -1.83 4.70
CA HIS A 134 5.58 -2.43 4.91
C HIS A 134 5.45 -2.82 6.40
N VAL A 135 4.57 -2.13 7.12
CA VAL A 135 4.44 -2.22 8.58
C VAL A 135 3.17 -2.97 8.98
N ILE A 136 3.32 -4.03 9.76
CA ILE A 136 2.19 -4.71 10.40
C ILE A 136 1.88 -4.00 11.72
N VAL A 137 0.68 -3.45 11.85
CA VAL A 137 0.27 -2.60 12.97
C VAL A 137 -0.54 -3.40 13.99
N GLY A 138 0.01 -3.52 15.21
CA GLY A 138 -0.69 -4.01 16.38
C GLY A 138 -1.11 -2.89 17.32
N GLU A 139 -1.79 -3.25 18.41
CA GLU A 139 -2.35 -2.28 19.37
C GLU A 139 -1.27 -1.42 20.05
N LYS A 140 -0.15 -2.05 20.44
CA LYS A 140 0.95 -1.39 21.16
C LYS A 140 2.32 -1.64 20.54
N ASP A 141 2.36 -2.39 19.45
CA ASP A 141 3.59 -2.85 18.82
C ASP A 141 3.41 -2.96 17.30
N PHE A 142 4.49 -3.21 16.58
CA PHE A 142 4.50 -3.31 15.13
C PHE A 142 5.57 -4.28 14.64
N TYR A 143 5.47 -4.66 13.37
CA TYR A 143 6.54 -5.35 12.66
C TYR A 143 6.89 -4.58 11.39
N SER A 144 8.16 -4.20 11.25
CA SER A 144 8.69 -3.63 10.02
C SER A 144 9.25 -4.75 9.15
N ILE A 145 8.68 -4.93 7.97
CA ILE A 145 9.21 -5.89 6.99
C ILE A 145 10.54 -5.38 6.43
N ALA A 146 10.76 -4.06 6.30
CA ALA A 146 12.05 -3.54 5.84
C ALA A 146 13.20 -3.83 6.82
N GLU A 147 12.95 -3.76 8.13
CA GLU A 147 13.96 -4.06 9.14
C GLU A 147 14.31 -5.56 9.20
N HIS A 148 13.33 -6.46 9.00
CA HIS A 148 13.50 -7.90 9.20
C HIS A 148 13.69 -8.70 7.89
N HIS A 149 13.24 -8.18 6.76
CA HIS A 149 13.30 -8.79 5.42
C HIS A 149 13.83 -7.81 4.37
N PRO A 150 15.04 -7.25 4.54
CA PRO A 150 15.58 -6.27 3.60
C PRO A 150 15.73 -6.81 2.17
N GLU A 151 15.81 -8.12 1.98
CA GLU A 151 15.87 -8.77 0.66
C GLU A 151 14.61 -8.59 -0.20
N VAL A 152 13.49 -8.22 0.42
CA VAL A 152 12.22 -7.89 -0.24
C VAL A 152 12.31 -6.52 -0.93
N PHE A 153 13.14 -5.62 -0.42
CA PHE A 153 13.32 -4.24 -0.88
C PHE A 153 14.62 -4.04 -1.67
N ASP A 154 15.20 -5.11 -2.23
CA ASP A 154 16.41 -5.02 -3.06
C ASP A 154 16.11 -5.23 -4.53
N SER A 155 16.20 -4.17 -5.33
CA SER A 155 16.03 -4.20 -6.78
C SER A 155 17.00 -5.15 -7.53
N ARG A 156 18.10 -5.56 -6.88
CA ARG A 156 19.08 -6.53 -7.40
C ARG A 156 18.65 -7.97 -7.16
N ASN A 157 17.60 -8.22 -6.38
CA ASN A 157 17.07 -9.54 -6.12
C ASN A 157 16.83 -10.30 -7.45
N PRO A 158 17.36 -11.52 -7.62
CA PRO A 158 17.25 -12.27 -8.87
C PRO A 158 15.81 -12.44 -9.36
N TRP A 159 14.86 -12.67 -8.44
CA TRP A 159 13.44 -12.78 -8.78
C TRP A 159 12.90 -11.47 -9.36
N LEU A 160 13.19 -10.32 -8.72
CA LEU A 160 12.76 -9.00 -9.20
C LEU A 160 13.34 -8.68 -10.59
N ARG A 161 14.62 -9.01 -10.81
CA ARG A 161 15.27 -8.82 -12.12
C ARG A 161 14.61 -9.64 -13.22
N GLU A 162 14.22 -10.87 -12.92
CA GLU A 162 13.55 -11.73 -13.89
C GLU A 162 12.13 -11.23 -14.20
N GLN A 163 11.36 -10.84 -13.18
CA GLN A 163 10.03 -10.23 -13.38
C GLN A 163 10.11 -8.97 -14.24
N ARG A 164 11.08 -8.08 -13.99
CA ARG A 164 11.30 -6.88 -14.84
C ARG A 164 11.54 -7.23 -16.31
N ARG A 165 12.40 -8.23 -16.57
CA ARG A 165 12.69 -8.68 -17.94
C ARG A 165 11.45 -9.19 -18.65
N GLU A 166 10.66 -10.02 -17.97
CA GLU A 166 9.43 -10.57 -18.55
C GLU A 166 8.37 -9.50 -18.80
N ILE A 167 8.20 -8.52 -17.89
CA ILE A 167 7.32 -7.36 -18.12
C ILE A 167 7.74 -6.59 -19.38
N ILE A 168 9.01 -6.24 -19.52
CA ILE A 168 9.53 -5.48 -20.69
C ILE A 168 9.34 -6.29 -21.99
N LYS A 169 9.67 -7.58 -21.97
CA LYS A 169 9.51 -8.49 -23.10
C LYS A 169 8.04 -8.60 -23.53
N ASN A 170 7.12 -8.71 -22.56
CA ASN A 170 5.69 -8.78 -22.81
C ASN A 170 5.13 -7.46 -23.36
N GLN A 171 5.57 -6.32 -22.85
CA GLN A 171 5.21 -5.00 -23.41
C GLN A 171 5.67 -4.85 -24.86
N ARG A 172 6.92 -5.22 -25.17
CA ARG A 172 7.45 -5.18 -26.54
C ARG A 172 6.67 -6.08 -27.49
N LYS A 173 6.35 -7.31 -27.08
CA LYS A 173 5.52 -8.25 -27.86
C LYS A 173 4.12 -7.68 -28.13
N ARG A 174 3.47 -7.08 -27.12
CA ARG A 174 2.14 -6.46 -27.25
C ARG A 174 2.17 -5.27 -28.21
N ARG A 175 3.20 -4.41 -28.12
CA ARG A 175 3.38 -3.26 -29.03
C ARG A 175 3.50 -3.70 -30.49
N ILE A 176 4.38 -4.67 -30.79
CA ILE A 176 4.56 -5.23 -32.15
C ILE A 176 3.24 -5.82 -32.68
N LYS A 177 2.48 -6.54 -31.83
CA LYS A 177 1.19 -7.11 -32.20
C LYS A 177 0.16 -6.02 -32.54
N ASN A 178 0.14 -4.92 -31.79
CA ASN A 178 -0.77 -3.81 -32.02
C ASN A 178 -0.43 -3.03 -33.30
N GLU A 179 0.87 -2.78 -33.56
CA GLU A 179 1.35 -2.15 -34.80
C GLU A 179 0.97 -3.00 -36.04
N LYS A 180 1.15 -4.32 -35.97
CA LYS A 180 0.74 -5.24 -37.06
C LYS A 180 -0.78 -5.25 -37.29
N LYS A 181 -1.59 -5.13 -36.22
CA LYS A 181 -3.06 -5.03 -36.35
C LYS A 181 -3.49 -3.72 -36.99
N GLN A 182 -2.89 -2.59 -36.60
CA GLN A 182 -3.17 -1.28 -37.21
C GLN A 182 -2.73 -1.20 -38.68
N ALA A 183 -1.61 -1.83 -39.05
CA ALA A 183 -1.16 -1.90 -40.44
C ALA A 183 -2.10 -2.74 -41.34
N LYS A 184 -2.76 -3.77 -40.76
CA LYS A 184 -3.75 -4.59 -41.46
C LYS A 184 -5.13 -3.94 -41.56
N SER A 185 -5.52 -3.05 -40.66
CA SER A 185 -6.82 -2.36 -40.72
C SER A 185 -6.82 -1.12 -41.63
N LYS A 186 -5.66 -0.72 -42.15
CA LYS A 186 -5.48 0.40 -43.10
C LYS A 186 -5.32 -0.06 -44.56
N ARG A 187 -5.40 -1.37 -44.82
CA ARG A 187 -5.42 -1.99 -46.14
C ARG A 187 -6.82 -2.56 -46.37
#